data_AF-A0A9P6WRM5-F1
#
_entry.id   AF-A0A9P6WRM5-F1
#
_cell.length_a   1.000
_cell.length_b   1.000
_cell.length_c   1.000
_cell.angle_alpha   90.00
_cell.angle_beta   90.00
_cell.angle_gamma   90.00
#
_symmetry.space_group_name_H-M   'P 1'
#
loop_
_entity.id
_entity.type
_entity.pdbx_description
1 polymer ?
#
loop_
_entity_poly.entity_id
_entity_poly.type
_entity_poly.pdbx_seq_one_letter_code
_entity_poly.pdbx_strand_id
1 'polypeptide(L)'
;MAHKARVLPGEKTIRMHYANCNTYNADFDGDEMNIHFPQNEIARAEAALIANTDNQYLVPTSGDPLRGLIQDNRRIPPTPLWFPSS
;
A
#
# COMPACT_ATOMS: atom_id res chain seq x y z
N MET A 1 -9.81 2.97 2.29
CA MET A 1 -9.24 1.83 3.02
C MET A 1 -8.74 2.26 4.39
N ALA A 2 -8.76 1.34 5.34
CA ALA A 2 -8.11 1.50 6.63
C ALA A 2 -6.66 1.02 6.55
N HIS A 3 -5.78 1.72 7.26
CA HIS A 3 -4.37 1.37 7.41
C HIS A 3 -4.03 1.33 8.90
N LYS A 4 -3.06 0.48 9.26
CA LYS A 4 -2.54 0.45 10.62
C LYS A 4 -1.59 1.62 10.82
N ALA A 5 -1.92 2.52 11.74
CA ALA A 5 -1.06 3.65 12.08
C ALA A 5 0.26 3.17 12.71
N ARG A 6 1.38 3.70 12.21
CA ARG A 6 2.71 3.54 12.80
C ARG A 6 3.34 4.93 12.91
N VAL A 7 3.61 5.38 14.13
CA VAL A 7 4.19 6.71 14.38
C VAL A 7 5.68 6.68 14.04
N LEU A 8 6.10 7.56 13.15
CA LEU A 8 7.50 7.76 12.78
C LEU A 8 7.96 9.11 13.36
N PRO A 9 8.91 9.13 14.32
CA PRO A 9 9.38 10.38 14.90
C PRO A 9 10.26 11.16 13.91
N GLY A 10 10.02 12.46 13.75
CA GLY A 10 10.84 13.37 12.92
C GLY A 10 10.33 13.65 11.51
N GLU A 11 9.25 13.00 11.08
CA GLU A 11 8.63 13.21 9.77
C GLU A 11 7.45 14.19 9.85
N LYS A 12 7.33 15.05 8.83
CA LYS A 12 6.25 16.05 8.70
C LYS A 12 5.18 15.64 7.69
N THR A 13 5.40 14.53 6.98
CA THR A 13 4.52 14.05 5.92
C THR A 13 4.03 12.64 6.24
N ILE A 14 2.86 12.30 5.72
CA ILE A 14 2.30 10.96 5.88
C ILE A 14 3.06 10.03 4.94
N ARG A 15 3.64 8.96 5.49
CA ARG A 15 4.27 7.91 4.68
C ARG A 15 3.33 6.72 4.51
N MET A 16 3.17 6.28 3.27
CA MET A 16 2.42 5.09 2.89
C MET A 16 3.24 4.20 1.94
N HIS A 17 2.88 2.93 1.87
CA HIS A 17 3.59 1.96 1.03
C HIS A 17 3.23 2.12 -0.46
N TYR A 18 4.21 1.99 -1.37
CA TYR A 18 4.03 2.15 -2.82
C TYR A 18 2.92 1.27 -3.42
N ALA A 19 2.72 0.05 -2.90
CA ALA A 19 1.65 -0.85 -3.35
C ALA A 19 0.23 -0.27 -3.17
N ASN A 20 0.08 0.76 -2.34
CA ASN A 20 -1.21 1.42 -2.10
C ASN A 20 -1.40 2.63 -3.02
N CYS A 21 -0.38 3.08 -3.73
CA CYS A 21 -0.44 4.32 -4.51
C CYS A 21 -1.34 4.14 -5.73
N ASN A 22 -1.30 2.97 -6.37
CA ASN A 22 -2.26 2.59 -7.40
C ASN A 22 -3.71 2.59 -6.89
N THR A 23 -3.95 2.14 -5.66
CA THR A 23 -5.31 2.09 -5.11
C THR A 23 -5.89 3.45 -4.76
N TYR A 24 -5.03 4.43 -4.50
CA TYR A 24 -5.43 5.82 -4.24
C TYR A 24 -5.24 6.73 -5.45
N ASN A 25 -4.71 6.21 -6.55
CA ASN A 25 -4.28 6.99 -7.72
C ASN A 25 -3.38 8.18 -7.32
N ALA A 26 -2.49 7.96 -6.35
CA ALA A 26 -1.58 8.98 -5.83
C ALA A 26 -0.21 8.85 -6.52
N ASP A 27 0.36 9.97 -6.97
CA ASP A 27 1.65 10.01 -7.69
C ASP A 27 2.77 10.73 -6.92
N PHE A 28 2.53 11.05 -5.64
CA PHE A 28 3.50 11.64 -4.70
C PHE A 28 4.10 12.99 -5.16
N ASP A 29 3.40 13.76 -5.99
CA ASP A 29 3.84 15.07 -6.46
C ASP A 29 3.42 16.25 -5.56
N GLY A 30 2.61 15.96 -4.53
CA GLY A 30 1.99 16.99 -3.69
C GLY A 30 0.60 16.61 -3.16
N ASP A 31 0.09 15.41 -3.48
CA ASP A 31 -1.22 14.93 -3.04
C ASP A 31 -1.47 15.05 -1.53
N GLU A 32 -2.58 15.70 -1.18
CA GLU A 32 -3.11 15.77 0.18
C GLU A 32 -4.08 14.61 0.43
N MET A 33 -3.82 13.82 1.49
CA MET A 33 -4.68 12.71 1.87
C MET A 33 -5.30 12.93 3.24
N ASN A 34 -6.63 12.83 3.31
CA ASN A 34 -7.38 12.97 4.56
C ASN A 34 -7.24 11.70 5.43
N ILE A 35 -6.85 11.88 6.70
CA ILE A 35 -6.85 10.82 7.70
C ILE A 35 -8.07 10.97 8.62
N HIS A 36 -8.90 9.94 8.66
CA HIS A 36 -10.03 9.86 9.57
C HIS A 36 -9.73 8.87 10.69
N PHE A 37 -9.86 9.30 11.95
CA PHE A 37 -9.65 8.45 13.11
C PHE A 37 -10.99 8.00 13.70
N PRO A 38 -11.33 6.70 13.64
CA PRO A 38 -12.56 6.18 14.22
C PRO A 38 -12.48 6.19 15.76
N GLN A 39 -13.46 6.82 16.41
CA GLN A 39 -13.53 6.91 17.88
C GLN A 39 -14.28 5.74 18.53
N ASN A 40 -15.16 5.08 17.78
CA ASN A 40 -16.00 3.98 18.28
C ASN A 40 -15.36 2.62 18.02
N GLU A 41 -15.59 1.67 18.93
CA GLU A 41 -15.07 0.31 18.79
C GLU A 41 -15.69 -0.46 17.62
N ILE A 42 -16.97 -0.23 17.33
CA ILE A 42 -17.66 -0.80 16.16
C ILE A 42 -17.02 -0.30 14.86
N ALA A 43 -16.82 1.02 14.74
CA ALA A 43 -16.16 1.61 13.59
C ALA A 43 -14.71 1.13 13.42
N ARG A 44 -14.01 0.88 14.53
CA ARG A 44 -12.67 0.27 14.51
C ARG A 44 -12.70 -1.16 13.99
N ALA A 45 -13.70 -1.97 14.39
CA ALA A 45 -13.87 -3.33 13.91
C ALA A 45 -14.20 -3.36 12.41
N GLU A 46 -15.13 -2.51 11.95
CA GLU A 46 -15.47 -2.39 10.52
C GLU A 46 -14.27 -1.94 9.69
N ALA A 47 -13.50 -0.96 10.18
CA ALA A 47 -12.28 -0.52 9.53
C ALA A 47 -11.24 -1.66 9.41
N ALA A 48 -11.08 -2.47 10.46
CA ALA A 48 -10.10 -3.55 10.49
C ALA A 48 -10.52 -4.82 9.72
N LEU A 49 -11.82 -5.10 9.63
CA LEU A 49 -12.35 -6.34 9.06
C LEU A 49 -13.01 -6.18 7.70
N ILE A 50 -13.51 -5.00 7.34
CA ILE A 50 -14.26 -4.77 6.10
C ILE A 50 -13.50 -3.80 5.20
N ALA A 51 -13.20 -2.60 5.74
CA ALA A 51 -12.55 -1.55 4.96
C ALA A 51 -11.02 -1.66 4.94
N ASN A 52 -10.46 -2.78 5.45
CA ASN A 52 -9.03 -2.96 5.49
C ASN A 52 -8.45 -3.03 4.06
N THR A 53 -7.17 -2.74 3.98
CA THR A 53 -6.47 -2.70 2.70
C THR A 53 -6.36 -4.09 2.07
N ASP A 54 -6.31 -5.14 2.88
CA ASP A 54 -6.06 -6.52 2.43
C ASP A 54 -7.29 -7.16 1.78
N ASN A 55 -8.49 -6.79 2.23
CA ASN A 55 -9.75 -7.20 1.62
C ASN A 55 -10.09 -6.40 0.37
N GLN A 56 -9.40 -5.29 0.12
CA GLN A 56 -9.52 -4.48 -1.10
C GLN A 56 -8.43 -4.81 -2.14
N TYR A 57 -8.03 -6.08 -2.20
CA TYR A 57 -7.03 -6.55 -3.16
C TYR A 57 -7.54 -6.57 -4.61
N LEU A 58 -8.81 -6.91 -4.81
CA LEU A 58 -9.44 -7.08 -6.12
C LEU A 58 -10.30 -5.85 -6.48
N VAL A 59 -10.26 -5.42 -7.74
CA VAL A 59 -11.19 -4.41 -8.27
C VAL A 59 -12.58 -5.04 -8.35
N PRO A 60 -13.64 -4.45 -7.76
CA PRO A 60 -15.00 -5.00 -7.84
C PRO A 60 -15.56 -5.01 -9.27
N THR A 61 -15.05 -4.15 -10.14
CA THR A 61 -15.47 -4.01 -11.54
C THR A 61 -14.94 -5.13 -12.45
N SER A 62 -13.69 -5.55 -12.25
CA SER A 62 -12.97 -6.41 -13.22
C SER A 62 -12.36 -7.67 -12.59
N GLY A 63 -12.28 -7.76 -11.26
CA GLY A 63 -11.63 -8.87 -10.57
C GLY A 63 -10.10 -8.88 -10.71
N ASP A 64 -9.52 -7.87 -11.36
CA ASP A 64 -8.08 -7.74 -11.51
C ASP A 64 -7.43 -7.30 -10.18
N PRO A 65 -6.20 -7.76 -9.88
CA PRO A 65 -5.48 -7.37 -8.68
C PRO A 65 -5.04 -5.90 -8.76
N LEU A 66 -5.56 -5.07 -7.86
CA LEU A 66 -5.29 -3.62 -7.78
C LEU A 66 -3.96 -3.33 -7.09
N ARG A 67 -3.54 -4.21 -6.17
CA ARG A 67 -2.31 -4.06 -5.38
C ARG A 67 -1.22 -4.96 -5.96
N GLY A 68 -0.23 -4.32 -6.59
CA GLY A 68 0.97 -4.94 -7.11
C GLY A 68 2.20 -4.10 -6.79
N LEU A 69 3.38 -4.71 -6.75
CA LEU A 69 4.64 -3.99 -6.71
C LEU A 69 4.82 -3.26 -8.04
N ILE A 70 5.02 -1.95 -7.98
CA ILE A 70 5.16 -1.06 -9.14
C ILE A 70 6.52 -0.37 -9.11
N GLN A 71 7.01 -0.03 -10.30
CA GLN A 71 8.28 0.64 -10.60
C GLN A 71 9.57 -0.14 -10.31
N ASP A 72 9.99 -0.35 -9.05
CA ASP A 72 11.39 -0.79 -8.81
C ASP A 72 11.59 -2.30 -8.68
N ASN A 73 10.59 -3.08 -8.25
CA ASN A 73 10.72 -4.54 -8.20
C ASN A 73 10.68 -5.23 -9.56
N ARG A 74 10.28 -4.52 -10.62
CA ARG A 74 10.19 -5.08 -11.98
C ARG A 74 11.51 -4.96 -12.76
N ARG A 75 12.53 -4.31 -12.18
CA ARG A 75 13.82 -4.02 -12.84
C ARG A 75 14.97 -4.90 -12.39
N ILE A 76 14.72 -5.98 -11.66
CA ILE A 76 15.72 -7.02 -11.40
C ILE A 76 15.58 -8.05 -12.52
N PRO A 77 16.41 -8.01 -13.59
CA PRO A 77 16.54 -9.19 -14.44
C PRO A 77 16.99 -10.35 -13.54
N PRO A 78 16.54 -11.59 -13.79
CA PRO A 78 17.13 -12.74 -13.14
C PRO A 78 18.60 -12.77 -13.56
N THR A 79 19.50 -12.26 -12.72
CA THR A 79 20.93 -12.48 -12.92
C THR A 79 21.14 -13.98 -12.74
N PRO A 80 21.58 -14.71 -13.78
CA PRO A 80 22.03 -16.07 -13.56
C PRO A 80 23.29 -15.94 -12.71
N LEU A 81 23.24 -16.57 -11.54
CA LEU A 81 24.34 -16.74 -10.62
C LEU A 81 25.43 -17.58 -11.34
N TRP A 82 26.28 -16.92 -12.13
CA TRP A 82 27.47 -17.56 -12.69
C TRP A 82 28.50 -17.65 -11.56
N PHE A 83 28.53 -18.81 -10.90
CA PHE A 83 29.69 -19.26 -10.14
C PHE A 83 30.90 -19.33 -11.11
N PRO A 84 32.06 -18.74 -10.79
CA PRO A 84 33.27 -19.07 -11.49
C PRO A 84 33.75 -20.44 -10.98
N SER A 85 33.53 -21.47 -11.79
CA SER A 85 34.34 -22.69 -11.70
C SER A 85 35.62 -22.48 -12.50
N SER A 86 36.74 -22.89 -11.90
CA SER A 86 38.14 -22.92 -12.37
C SER A 86 38.89 -21.59 -12.48
#